data_AF-A0A661SSJ9-F1
#
_entry.id   AF-A0A661SSJ9-F1
#
_cell.length_a   1.000
_cell.length_b   1.000
_cell.length_c   1.000
_cell.angle_alpha   90.00
_cell.angle_beta   90.00
_cell.angle_gamma   90.00
#
_symmetry.space_group_name_H-M   'P 1'
#
loop_
_entity.id
_entity.type
_entity.pdbx_description
1 polymer ?
#
loop_
_entity_poly.entity_id
_entity_poly.type
_entity_poly.pdbx_seq_one_letter_code
_entity_poly.pdbx_strand_id
1 'polypeptide(L)'
;MPKKGQTNNPAGRPPGKPNKVTSELRKLLKTAISSELENLPALLAELSPKERLDVTCKLVGYVLPKIQQVYLDEGEAELKEEGIDLSQLTDAELTIIENILKKYEGGEKNETSDNC
;
A
#
# COMPACT_ATOMS: atom_id res chain seq x y z
N MET A 1 -25.54 -48.49 0.92
CA MET A 1 -24.96 -47.57 1.93
C MET A 1 -23.48 -47.88 2.07
N PRO A 2 -22.59 -46.87 2.20
CA PRO A 2 -21.16 -47.11 2.39
C PRO A 2 -20.93 -47.82 3.74
N LYS A 3 -19.90 -48.67 3.81
CA LYS A 3 -19.52 -49.37 5.05
C LYS A 3 -18.97 -48.37 6.07
N LYS A 4 -19.06 -48.70 7.37
CA LYS A 4 -18.47 -47.89 8.44
C LYS A 4 -16.98 -47.67 8.13
N GLY A 5 -16.56 -46.41 7.97
CA GLY A 5 -15.19 -46.04 7.57
C GLY A 5 -15.00 -45.70 6.08
N GLN A 6 -16.02 -45.86 5.23
CA GLN A 6 -15.99 -45.44 3.82
C GLN A 6 -16.77 -44.13 3.61
N THR A 7 -16.16 -43.18 2.92
CA THR A 7 -16.85 -41.97 2.44
C THR A 7 -17.65 -42.31 1.18
N ASN A 8 -18.80 -41.66 0.97
CA ASN A 8 -19.54 -41.75 -0.29
C ASN A 8 -18.89 -40.91 -1.43
N ASN A 9 -17.74 -40.29 -1.18
CA ASN A 9 -17.04 -39.44 -2.15
C ASN A 9 -15.61 -39.96 -2.40
N PRO A 10 -15.43 -40.95 -3.29
CA PRO A 10 -14.14 -41.56 -3.58
C PRO A 10 -13.13 -40.59 -4.22
N ALA A 11 -13.59 -39.50 -4.84
CA ALA A 11 -12.74 -38.47 -5.44
C ALA A 11 -12.31 -37.35 -4.46
N GLY A 12 -12.83 -37.37 -3.22
CA GLY A 12 -12.53 -36.35 -2.21
C GLY A 12 -13.02 -34.94 -2.59
N ARG A 13 -12.61 -33.94 -1.80
CA ARG A 13 -12.81 -32.53 -2.18
C ARG A 13 -11.81 -32.21 -3.30
N PRO A 14 -12.25 -31.65 -4.45
CA PRO A 14 -11.32 -31.29 -5.51
C PRO A 14 -10.26 -30.29 -5.00
N PRO A 15 -8.97 -30.56 -5.24
CA PRO A 15 -7.88 -29.70 -4.81
C PRO A 15 -8.01 -28.30 -5.45
N GLY A 16 -7.65 -27.26 -4.71
CA GLY A 16 -7.68 -25.88 -5.20
C GLY A 16 -9.04 -25.18 -5.15
N LYS A 17 -10.16 -25.85 -4.81
CA LYS A 17 -11.42 -25.14 -4.58
C LYS A 17 -11.38 -24.36 -3.26
N PRO A 18 -11.44 -23.02 -3.26
CA PRO A 18 -11.52 -22.24 -2.03
C PRO A 18 -12.81 -22.58 -1.28
N ASN A 19 -12.79 -22.45 0.05
CA ASN A 19 -13.98 -22.71 0.84
C ASN A 19 -15.01 -21.60 0.55
N LYS A 20 -16.21 -21.95 0.05
CA LYS A 20 -17.21 -20.94 -0.38
C LYS A 20 -17.49 -19.91 0.71
N VAL A 21 -17.64 -20.36 1.96
CA VAL A 21 -17.87 -19.50 3.13
C VAL A 21 -16.75 -18.46 3.31
N THR A 22 -15.49 -18.85 3.09
CA THR A 22 -14.34 -17.93 3.19
C THR A 22 -14.28 -16.93 2.03
N SER A 23 -14.76 -17.32 0.84
CA SER A 23 -14.83 -16.43 -0.32
C SER A 23 -15.87 -15.34 -0.13
N GLU A 24 -17.08 -15.71 0.31
CA GLU A 24 -18.15 -14.74 0.57
C GLU A 24 -17.78 -13.79 1.71
N LEU A 25 -17.15 -14.29 2.77
CA LEU A 25 -16.69 -13.43 3.87
C LEU A 25 -15.63 -12.43 3.40
N ARG A 26 -14.65 -12.85 2.59
CA ARG A 26 -13.65 -11.94 2.02
C ARG A 26 -14.30 -10.88 1.13
N LYS A 27 -15.30 -11.26 0.34
CA LYS A 27 -16.03 -10.33 -0.51
C LYS A 27 -16.76 -9.28 0.33
N LEU A 28 -17.49 -9.71 1.36
CA LEU A 28 -18.18 -8.82 2.29
C LEU A 28 -17.21 -7.86 2.97
N LEU A 29 -16.10 -8.37 3.49
CA LEU A 29 -15.08 -7.55 4.14
C LEU A 29 -14.46 -6.54 3.17
N LYS A 30 -14.16 -6.97 1.93
CA LYS A 30 -13.64 -6.06 0.89
C LYS A 30 -14.63 -4.93 0.62
N THR A 31 -15.92 -5.25 0.44
CA THR A 31 -16.94 -4.24 0.21
C THR A 31 -17.05 -3.26 1.37
N ALA A 32 -17.08 -3.75 2.61
CA ALA A 32 -17.16 -2.90 3.80
C ALA A 32 -15.93 -1.98 3.93
N ILE A 33 -14.73 -2.51 3.72
CA ILE A 33 -13.50 -1.69 3.78
C ILE A 33 -13.49 -0.66 2.65
N SER A 34 -13.89 -1.02 1.43
CA SER A 34 -13.96 -0.08 0.30
C SER A 34 -14.91 1.08 0.59
N SER A 35 -16.10 0.81 1.15
CA SER A 35 -17.04 1.89 1.50
C SER A 35 -16.51 2.81 2.60
N GLU A 36 -15.80 2.27 3.60
CA GLU A 36 -15.18 3.09 4.64
C GLU A 36 -14.06 3.98 4.07
N LEU A 37 -13.25 3.44 3.15
CA LEU A 37 -12.17 4.18 2.50
C LEU A 37 -12.69 5.33 1.61
N GLU A 38 -13.84 5.14 0.95
CA GLU A 38 -14.49 6.21 0.18
C GLU A 38 -14.95 7.37 1.08
N ASN A 39 -15.41 7.08 2.30
CA ASN A 39 -15.85 8.08 3.27
C ASN A 39 -14.70 8.68 4.10
N LEU A 40 -13.51 8.09 4.04
CA LEU A 40 -12.35 8.48 4.85
C LEU A 40 -12.01 9.98 4.78
N PRO A 41 -12.04 10.67 3.62
CA PRO A 41 -11.74 12.11 3.56
C PRO A 41 -12.70 12.97 4.39
N ALA A 42 -13.99 12.61 4.42
CA ALA A 42 -15.00 13.29 5.22
C ALA A 42 -14.75 13.08 6.72
N LEU A 43 -14.47 11.82 7.12
CA LEU A 43 -14.14 11.49 8.50
C LEU A 43 -12.87 12.20 8.98
N LEU A 44 -11.85 12.31 8.12
CA LEU A 44 -10.64 13.06 8.43
C LEU A 44 -10.89 14.57 8.59
N ALA A 45 -11.87 15.13 7.88
CA ALA A 45 -12.23 16.54 8.01
C ALA A 45 -12.89 16.88 9.36
N GLU A 46 -13.58 15.92 9.97
CA GLU A 46 -14.25 16.07 11.27
C GLU A 46 -13.29 15.99 12.47
N LEU A 47 -12.10 15.44 12.28
CA LEU A 47 -11.09 15.28 13.35
C LEU A 47 -10.39 16.58 13.70
N SER A 48 -9.90 16.67 14.94
CA SER A 48 -9.03 17.77 15.35
C SER A 48 -7.71 17.73 14.54
N PRO A 49 -7.05 18.88 14.32
CA PRO A 49 -5.83 18.93 13.51
C PRO A 49 -4.72 17.96 13.96
N LYS A 50 -4.61 17.74 15.27
CA LYS A 50 -3.61 16.82 15.87
C LYS A 50 -3.95 15.36 15.57
N GLU A 51 -5.21 14.97 15.73
CA GLU A 51 -5.67 13.60 15.46
C GLU A 51 -5.61 13.28 13.96
N ARG A 52 -6.01 14.24 13.12
CA ARG A 52 -5.90 14.10 11.66
C ARG A 52 -4.46 13.84 11.23
N LEU A 53 -3.49 14.55 11.82
CA LEU A 53 -2.08 14.33 11.54
C LEU A 53 -1.62 12.92 11.96
N ASP A 54 -1.99 12.48 13.17
CA ASP A 54 -1.64 11.14 13.67
C ASP A 54 -2.19 10.02 12.78
N VAL A 55 -3.47 10.10 12.39
CA VAL A 55 -4.08 9.14 11.47
C VAL A 55 -3.38 9.17 10.10
N THR A 56 -3.08 10.37 9.59
CA THR A 56 -2.39 10.52 8.30
C THR A 56 -1.00 9.88 8.33
N CYS A 57 -0.21 10.12 9.38
CA CYS A 57 1.11 9.48 9.55
C CYS A 57 1.03 7.95 9.55
N LYS A 58 0.00 7.37 10.17
CA LYS A 58 -0.22 5.92 10.17
C LYS A 58 -0.60 5.39 8.79
N LEU A 59 -1.42 6.13 8.03
CA LEU A 59 -1.83 5.73 6.68
C LEU A 59 -0.69 5.82 5.67
N VAL A 60 0.20 6.81 5.81
CA VAL A 60 1.36 6.99 4.91
C VAL A 60 2.20 5.71 4.81
N GLY A 61 2.38 4.95 5.89
CA GLY A 61 3.15 3.70 5.89
C GLY A 61 2.52 2.54 5.10
N TYR A 62 1.28 2.69 4.64
CA TYR A 62 0.57 1.73 3.78
C TYR A 62 0.40 2.23 2.35
N VAL A 63 0.47 3.55 2.13
CA VAL A 63 0.35 4.19 0.80
C VAL A 63 1.72 4.32 0.15
N LEU A 64 2.74 4.66 0.93
CA LEU A 64 4.10 4.76 0.45
C LEU A 64 4.84 3.43 0.62
N PRO A 65 5.73 3.06 -0.32
CA PRO A 65 6.63 1.94 -0.13
C PRO A 65 7.49 2.19 1.11
N LYS A 66 7.56 1.19 2.00
CA LYS A 66 8.41 1.27 3.19
C LYS A 66 9.86 1.30 2.75
N ILE A 67 10.53 2.41 3.00
CA ILE A 67 11.98 2.54 2.83
C ILE A 67 12.61 1.59 3.84
N GLN A 68 13.24 0.51 3.35
CA GLN A 68 13.98 -0.41 4.20
C GLN A 68 15.18 0.37 4.76
N GLN A 69 15.26 0.49 6.09
CA GLN A 69 16.43 1.10 6.72
C GLN A 69 17.62 0.16 6.46
N VAL A 70 18.53 0.60 5.59
CA VAL A 70 19.81 -0.08 5.38
C VAL A 70 20.66 0.22 6.61
N TYR A 71 20.82 -0.77 7.48
CA TYR A 71 21.84 -0.72 8.53
C TYR A 71 23.18 -0.94 7.86
N LEU A 72 24.00 0.12 7.81
CA LEU A 72 25.39 0.02 7.40
C LEU A 72 26.17 -0.56 8.59
N ASP A 73 26.31 -1.87 8.64
CA ASP A 73 27.31 -2.49 9.52
C ASP A 73 28.70 -2.13 8.97
N GLU A 74 29.57 -1.65 9.85
CA GLU A 74 30.91 -1.15 9.53
C GLU A 74 31.80 -2.26 8.97
N GLY A 75 31.74 -2.49 7.66
CA GLY A 75 32.55 -3.49 6.98
C GLY A 75 32.18 -3.61 5.51
N GLU A 76 32.91 -2.86 4.68
CA GLU A 76 32.94 -2.96 3.21
C GLU A 76 31.59 -2.72 2.52
N ALA A 77 31.36 -1.47 2.14
CA ALA A 77 30.23 -1.05 1.33
C ALA A 77 30.31 -1.63 -0.09
N GLU A 78 29.80 -2.84 -0.29
CA GLU A 78 29.13 -3.16 -1.55
C GLU A 78 27.76 -2.47 -1.49
N LEU A 79 27.65 -1.30 -2.13
CA LEU A 79 26.36 -0.75 -2.51
C LEU A 79 25.73 -1.73 -3.49
N LYS A 80 25.01 -2.73 -2.98
CA LYS A 80 23.98 -3.38 -3.78
C LYS A 80 22.92 -2.32 -3.95
N GLU A 81 22.99 -1.60 -5.07
CA GLU A 81 21.83 -0.95 -5.64
C GLU A 81 20.81 -2.06 -5.92
N GLU A 82 20.07 -2.47 -4.89
CA GLU A 82 18.75 -3.03 -5.14
C GLU A 82 17.93 -1.86 -5.67
N GLY A 83 18.05 -1.67 -6.99
CA GLY A 83 17.30 -0.67 -7.72
C GLY A 83 15.83 -0.82 -7.37
N ILE A 84 15.15 0.32 -7.23
CA ILE A 84 13.71 0.35 -7.08
C ILE A 84 13.14 -0.41 -8.28
N ASP A 85 12.43 -1.52 -8.03
CA ASP A 85 11.78 -2.28 -9.09
C ASP A 85 10.59 -1.49 -9.62
N LEU A 86 10.87 -0.61 -10.58
CA LEU A 86 9.90 0.24 -11.26
C LEU A 86 8.80 -0.58 -11.97
N SER A 87 9.00 -1.89 -12.18
CA SER A 87 7.99 -2.76 -12.79
C SER A 87 6.76 -3.00 -11.91
N GLN A 88 6.87 -2.75 -10.60
CA GLN A 88 5.79 -2.91 -9.64
C GLN A 88 4.90 -1.66 -9.50
N LEU A 89 5.25 -0.56 -10.17
CA LEU A 89 4.49 0.69 -10.12
C LEU A 89 3.44 0.75 -11.23
N THR A 90 2.29 1.30 -10.91
CA THR A 90 1.22 1.61 -11.87
C THR A 90 1.54 2.88 -12.66
N ASP A 91 0.96 3.01 -13.86
CA ASP A 91 1.14 4.20 -14.73
C ASP A 91 0.77 5.52 -14.01
N ALA A 92 -0.20 5.46 -13.10
CA ALA A 92 -0.61 6.59 -12.28
C ALA A 92 0.48 7.00 -11.28
N GLU A 93 1.12 6.05 -10.63
CA GLU A 93 2.23 6.29 -9.69
C GLU A 93 3.45 6.85 -10.41
N LEU A 94 3.75 6.36 -11.63
CA LEU A 94 4.82 6.89 -12.47
C LEU A 94 4.59 8.36 -12.86
N THR A 95 3.34 8.71 -13.20
CA THR A 95 2.97 10.10 -13.52
C THR A 95 3.15 11.03 -12.32
N ILE A 96 2.81 10.56 -11.12
CA ILE A 96 3.00 11.33 -9.87
C ILE A 96 4.49 11.58 -9.63
N ILE A 97 5.32 10.55 -9.78
CA ILE A 97 6.77 10.66 -9.62
C ILE A 97 7.36 11.64 -10.64
N GLU A 98 6.94 11.57 -11.91
CA GLU A 98 7.39 12.49 -12.95
C GLU A 98 7.05 13.96 -12.62
N ASN A 99 5.84 14.21 -12.13
CA ASN A 99 5.42 15.56 -11.73
C ASN A 99 6.19 16.08 -10.51
N ILE A 100 6.54 15.19 -9.58
CA ILE A 100 7.38 15.53 -8.42
C ILE A 100 8.78 15.90 -8.90
N LEU A 101 9.42 15.10 -9.77
CA LEU A 101 10.76 15.38 -10.29
C LEU A 101 10.81 16.72 -11.04
N LYS A 102 9.84 17.00 -11.92
CA LYS A 102 9.71 18.28 -12.63
C LYS A 102 9.60 19.47 -11.68
N LYS A 103 8.93 19.30 -10.54
CA LYS A 103 8.78 20.35 -9.53
C LYS A 103 10.10 20.66 -8.82
N TYR A 104 10.96 19.65 -8.62
CA TYR A 104 12.27 19.83 -8.01
C TYR A 104 13.31 20.40 -8.97
N GLU A 105 13.23 20.09 -10.27
CA GLU A 105 14.10 20.69 -11.29
C GLU A 105 13.79 22.18 -11.55
N GLY A 106 12.54 22.62 -11.31
CA GLY A 106 12.12 24.02 -11.50
C GLY A 106 12.34 24.96 -10.30
N GLY A 107 13.05 24.52 -9.26
CA GLY A 107 13.07 25.14 -7.92
C GLY A 107 14.24 26.07 -7.57
N GLU A 108 15.14 26.42 -8.50
CA GLU A 108 16.19 27.42 -8.26
C GLU A 108 15.98 28.68 -9.12
N LYS A 109 15.37 29.70 -8.51
CA LYS A 109 15.66 31.15 -8.60
C LYS A 109 14.43 31.93 -8.14
N ASN A 110 14.48 32.41 -6.92
CA ASN A 110 13.94 33.72 -6.52
C ASN A 110 14.68 34.13 -5.23
N GLU A 111 15.92 34.58 -5.42
CA GLU A 111 16.61 35.39 -4.42
C GLU A 111 15.87 36.74 -4.31
N THR A 112 15.50 37.07 -3.08
CA THR A 112 14.98 38.36 -2.66
C THR A 112 16.03 39.45 -2.91
N SER A 113 15.70 40.47 -3.70
CA SER A 113 16.22 41.84 -3.49
C SER A 113 15.34 42.87 -4.20
N ASP A 114 14.17 43.14 -3.62
CA ASP A 114 13.54 44.44 -3.76
C ASP A 114 14.12 45.37 -2.69
N ASN A 115 14.85 46.38 -3.18
CA ASN A 115 15.15 47.69 -2.60
C ASN A 115 14.46 48.03 -1.26
N CYS A 116 15.27 48.20 -0.20
CA CYS A 116 15.51 49.50 0.44
C CYS A 116 16.64 49.39 1.49
#